data_AF-A0A6P2AN25-F1
#
_entry.id   AF-A0A6P2AN25-F1
#
_cell.length_a   1.000
_cell.length_b   1.000
_cell.length_c   1.000
_cell.angle_alpha   90.00
_cell.angle_beta   90.00
_cell.angle_gamma   90.00
#
_symmetry.space_group_name_H-M   'P 1'
#
loop_
_entity.id
_entity.type
_entity.pdbx_description
1 polymer ?
#
loop_
_entity_poly.entity_id
_entity_poly.type
_entity_poly.pdbx_seq_one_letter_code
_entity_poly.pdbx_strand_id
1 'polypeptide(L)'
;MLMRRLTMNPVRTGRPTWDRVFDSMFEDMANASSSIFSATTFPPLNVWQDEQAVYVEAELPGFSRDQIELDVHEHRLTIRGERTPQDSENVDYIRRERPMGKFTRTLDLPVEFEAERVEASLENGVLLVTLPKSAKATPRRIEVRGQSNPAGAAAQA
;
A
#
# COMPACT_ATOMS: atom_id res chain seq x y z
N MET A 1 26.92 -33.32 -26.70
CA MET A 1 25.71 -33.34 -25.86
C MET A 1 26.13 -33.14 -24.42
N LEU A 2 25.90 -31.95 -23.84
CA LEU A 2 26.27 -31.62 -22.47
C LEU A 2 25.00 -31.18 -21.73
N MET A 3 24.51 -32.01 -20.81
CA MET A 3 23.37 -31.68 -19.95
C MET A 3 23.84 -30.74 -18.83
N ARG A 4 23.30 -29.51 -18.80
CA ARG A 4 23.43 -28.59 -17.67
C ARG A 4 22.38 -28.94 -16.61
N ARG A 5 22.84 -29.35 -15.44
CA ARG A 5 22.04 -29.63 -14.25
C ARG A 5 21.58 -28.30 -13.64
N LEU A 6 20.29 -27.99 -13.71
CA LEU A 6 19.67 -26.88 -12.99
C LEU A 6 19.52 -27.28 -11.51
N THR A 7 20.29 -26.65 -10.63
CA THR A 7 20.05 -26.71 -9.19
C THR A 7 18.98 -25.68 -8.83
N MET A 8 17.76 -26.16 -8.54
CA MET A 8 16.72 -25.31 -7.93
C MET A 8 17.12 -24.98 -6.48
N ASN A 9 17.18 -23.69 -6.15
CA ASN A 9 17.26 -23.21 -4.78
C ASN A 9 15.85 -23.26 -4.14
N PRO A 10 15.71 -23.70 -2.88
CA PRO A 10 14.41 -23.71 -2.21
C PRO A 10 13.97 -22.28 -1.85
N VAL A 11 12.71 -21.99 -2.15
CA VAL A 11 12.01 -20.76 -1.75
C VAL A 11 11.93 -20.73 -0.22
N ARG A 12 12.58 -19.72 0.38
CA ARG A 12 12.57 -19.49 1.83
C ARG A 12 11.36 -18.61 2.18
N THR A 13 10.28 -19.25 2.59
CA THR A 13 9.05 -18.60 3.09
C THR A 13 9.32 -17.98 4.47
N GLY A 14 9.76 -16.72 4.49
CA GLY A 14 9.62 -15.86 5.66
C GLY A 14 8.30 -15.09 5.52
N ARG A 15 7.33 -15.35 6.40
CA ARG A 15 6.06 -14.61 6.40
C ARG A 15 6.34 -13.12 6.65
N PRO A 16 5.91 -12.19 5.77
CA PRO A 16 6.01 -10.76 6.03
C PRO A 16 4.95 -10.29 7.03
N THR A 17 5.15 -9.07 7.53
CA THR A 17 4.39 -8.23 8.47
C THR A 17 2.92 -7.94 8.12
N TRP A 18 2.24 -8.87 7.46
CA TRP A 18 0.82 -8.83 7.11
C TRP A 18 -0.06 -8.46 8.30
N ASP A 19 0.28 -8.91 9.51
CA ASP A 19 -0.50 -8.68 10.72
C ASP A 19 -0.84 -7.20 10.96
N ARG A 20 0.08 -6.25 10.66
CA ARG A 20 -0.19 -4.81 10.86
C ARG A 20 -1.07 -4.19 9.77
N VAL A 21 -0.94 -4.67 8.54
CA VAL A 21 -1.79 -4.22 7.41
C VAL A 21 -3.19 -4.81 7.56
N PHE A 22 -3.29 -6.05 8.04
CA PHE A 22 -4.56 -6.64 8.44
C PHE A 22 -5.16 -5.90 9.63
N ASP A 23 -4.38 -5.55 10.66
CA ASP A 23 -4.86 -4.79 11.82
C ASP A 23 -5.37 -3.41 11.42
N SER A 24 -4.68 -2.66 10.55
CA SER A 24 -5.16 -1.34 10.09
C SER A 24 -6.42 -1.46 9.21
N MET A 25 -6.51 -2.48 8.35
CA MET A 25 -7.73 -2.75 7.59
C MET A 25 -8.89 -3.23 8.49
N PHE A 26 -8.59 -3.97 9.56
CA PHE A 26 -9.57 -4.42 10.54
C PHE A 26 -9.99 -3.27 11.47
N GLU A 27 -9.11 -2.33 11.77
CA GLU A 27 -9.42 -1.08 12.48
C GLU A 27 -10.23 -0.12 11.60
N ASP A 28 -9.96 -0.01 10.30
CA ASP A 28 -10.82 0.72 9.36
C ASP A 28 -12.22 0.09 9.30
N MET A 29 -12.29 -1.25 9.32
CA MET A 29 -13.55 -2.00 9.41
C MET A 29 -14.23 -1.84 10.78
N ALA A 30 -13.47 -1.77 11.87
CA ALA A 30 -13.99 -1.57 13.23
C ALA A 30 -14.42 -0.12 13.48
N ASN A 31 -13.75 0.87 12.89
CA ASN A 31 -14.15 2.28 12.89
C ASN A 31 -15.36 2.52 11.97
N ALA A 32 -15.52 1.72 10.92
CA ALA A 32 -16.75 1.65 10.13
C ALA A 32 -17.96 1.12 10.94
N SER A 33 -17.74 0.48 12.09
CA SER A 33 -18.80 0.12 13.06
C SER A 33 -19.44 1.35 13.74
N SER A 34 -18.80 2.52 13.68
CA SER A 34 -19.44 3.78 14.12
C SER A 34 -20.15 4.54 12.98
N SER A 35 -20.12 4.01 11.74
CA SER A 35 -20.67 4.66 10.54
C SER A 35 -21.42 3.67 9.61
N ILE A 36 -22.23 2.78 10.20
CA ILE A 36 -22.77 1.55 9.58
C ILE A 36 -23.90 1.76 8.54
N PHE A 37 -24.04 2.94 7.94
CA PHE A 37 -24.86 3.09 6.74
C PHE A 37 -24.10 3.93 5.71
N SER A 38 -23.63 3.23 4.66
CA SER A 38 -23.05 3.75 3.41
C SER A 38 -21.54 4.00 3.37
N ALA A 39 -20.78 2.94 3.13
CA ALA A 39 -19.59 3.09 2.28
C ALA A 39 -19.45 1.82 1.43
N THR A 40 -20.05 1.83 0.24
CA THR A 40 -19.41 1.14 -0.88
C THR A 40 -17.96 1.61 -0.87
N THR A 41 -17.00 0.71 -0.67
CA THR A 41 -15.57 0.99 -0.53
C THR A 41 -15.04 1.55 -1.86
N PHE A 42 -15.34 2.82 -2.13
CA PHE A 42 -15.05 3.52 -3.37
C PHE A 42 -13.89 4.51 -3.15
N PRO A 43 -12.99 4.66 -4.13
CA PRO A 43 -12.80 3.76 -5.28
C PRO A 43 -12.27 2.40 -4.84
N PRO A 44 -12.65 1.27 -5.47
CA PRO A 44 -11.97 0.00 -5.20
C PRO A 44 -10.48 0.13 -5.52
N LEU A 45 -9.64 -0.53 -4.72
CA LEU A 45 -8.18 -0.41 -4.80
C LEU A 45 -7.52 -1.78 -4.91
N ASN A 46 -6.43 -1.85 -5.68
CA ASN A 46 -5.46 -2.93 -5.60
C ASN A 46 -4.14 -2.37 -5.07
N VAL A 47 -3.46 -3.13 -4.21
CA VAL A 47 -2.17 -2.76 -3.63
C VAL A 47 -1.22 -3.94 -3.73
N TRP A 48 -0.04 -3.71 -4.31
CA TRP A 48 1.01 -4.72 -4.39
C TRP A 48 2.39 -4.08 -4.30
N GLN A 49 3.44 -4.90 -4.20
CA GLN A 49 4.82 -4.42 -4.12
C GLN A 49 5.78 -5.40 -4.77
N ASP A 50 6.92 -4.89 -5.23
CA ASP A 50 8.08 -5.68 -5.61
C ASP A 50 9.29 -5.29 -4.73
N GLU A 51 10.52 -5.55 -5.18
CA GLU A 51 11.73 -5.19 -4.42
C GLU A 51 11.98 -3.68 -4.37
N GLN A 52 11.48 -2.93 -5.35
CA GLN A 52 11.81 -1.52 -5.59
C GLN A 52 10.71 -0.57 -5.14
N ALA A 53 9.43 -0.93 -5.31
CA ALA A 53 8.31 -0.01 -5.08
C ALA A 53 7.07 -0.69 -4.50
N VAL A 54 6.17 0.13 -3.98
CA VAL A 54 4.76 -0.19 -3.73
C VAL A 54 3.92 0.46 -4.81
N TYR A 55 2.90 -0.24 -5.28
CA TYR A 55 1.99 0.22 -6.31
C TYR A 55 0.56 0.20 -5.78
N VAL A 56 -0.18 1.27 -6.06
CA VAL A 56 -1.59 1.41 -5.69
C VAL A 56 -2.38 1.76 -6.93
N GLU A 57 -3.33 0.90 -7.29
CA GLU A 57 -4.32 1.16 -8.33
C GLU A 57 -5.65 1.56 -7.71
N ALA A 58 -6.30 2.56 -8.29
CA ALA A 58 -7.66 2.97 -7.93
C ALA A 58 -8.55 3.11 -9.17
N GLU A 59 -9.73 2.49 -9.15
CA GLU A 59 -10.71 2.68 -10.22
C GLU A 59 -11.47 4.00 -10.08
N LEU A 60 -11.10 4.98 -10.89
CA LEU A 60 -11.65 6.33 -10.93
C LEU A 60 -12.18 6.69 -12.33
N PRO A 61 -13.14 5.93 -12.89
CA PRO A 61 -13.67 6.21 -14.22
C PRO A 61 -14.41 7.55 -14.27
N GLY A 62 -14.09 8.37 -15.26
CA GLY A 62 -14.71 9.68 -15.49
C GLY A 62 -14.19 10.82 -14.61
N PHE A 63 -13.09 10.61 -13.87
CA PHE A 63 -12.36 11.69 -13.21
C PHE A 63 -11.31 12.28 -14.15
N SER A 64 -11.09 13.59 -14.05
CA SER A 64 -9.90 14.24 -14.55
C SER A 64 -8.83 14.35 -13.46
N ARG A 65 -7.58 14.61 -13.86
CA ARG A 65 -6.42 14.63 -12.94
C ARG A 65 -6.55 15.70 -11.85
N ASP A 66 -7.16 16.84 -12.18
CA ASP A 66 -7.42 17.97 -11.29
C ASP A 66 -8.53 17.71 -10.26
N GLN A 67 -9.32 16.65 -10.44
CA GLN A 67 -10.38 16.26 -9.49
C GLN A 67 -9.90 15.24 -8.44
N ILE A 68 -8.62 14.84 -8.51
CA ILE A 68 -8.02 13.84 -7.63
C ILE A 68 -6.90 14.53 -6.85
N GLU A 69 -6.98 14.44 -5.53
CA GLU A 69 -5.94 14.91 -4.61
C GLU A 69 -5.22 13.69 -4.02
N LEU A 70 -3.90 13.72 -4.09
CA LEU A 70 -3.02 12.72 -3.49
C LEU A 70 -2.21 13.40 -2.40
N ASP A 71 -2.28 12.84 -1.21
CA ASP A 71 -1.46 13.25 -0.07
C ASP A 71 -0.65 12.06 0.42
N VAL A 72 0.63 12.31 0.67
CA VAL A 72 1.59 11.29 1.04
C VAL A 72 2.35 11.79 2.26
N HIS A 73 2.26 11.05 3.36
CA HIS A 73 2.90 11.40 4.62
C HIS A 73 3.49 10.16 5.30
N GLU A 74 4.80 10.14 5.50
CA GLU A 74 5.55 9.03 6.11
C GLU A 74 5.33 7.66 5.44
N HIS A 75 4.40 6.86 5.98
CA HIS A 75 4.03 5.54 5.49
C HIS A 75 2.59 5.49 5.00
N ARG A 76 1.95 6.64 4.79
CA ARG A 76 0.53 6.76 4.45
C ARG A 76 0.33 7.39 3.09
N LEU A 77 -0.55 6.79 2.30
CA LEU A 77 -1.10 7.36 1.08
C LEU A 77 -2.58 7.68 1.29
N THR A 78 -2.99 8.91 0.99
CA THR A 78 -4.39 9.34 1.00
C THR A 78 -4.82 9.75 -0.41
N ILE A 79 -5.91 9.18 -0.89
CA ILE A 79 -6.53 9.50 -2.18
C ILE A 79 -7.89 10.14 -1.90
N ARG A 80 -8.10 11.37 -2.39
CA ARG A 80 -9.35 12.11 -2.25
C ARG A 80 -9.90 12.55 -3.60
N GLY A 81 -11.21 12.76 -3.64
CA GLY A 81 -11.88 13.38 -4.77
C GLY A 81 -13.39 13.47 -4.53
N GLU A 82 -14.09 14.05 -5.49
CA GLU A 82 -15.53 14.20 -5.44
C GLU A 82 -16.17 13.83 -6.78
N ARG A 83 -17.07 12.84 -6.76
CA ARG A 83 -17.89 12.54 -7.94
C ARG A 83 -19.16 13.38 -7.88
N THR A 84 -19.20 14.42 -8.69
CA THR A 84 -20.39 15.24 -8.85
C THR A 84 -21.43 14.54 -9.74
N PRO A 85 -22.73 14.70 -9.45
CA PRO A 85 -23.78 14.37 -10.40
C PRO A 85 -23.67 15.17 -11.68
N GLN A 86 -23.80 14.49 -12.81
CA GLN A 86 -23.96 15.15 -14.11
C GLN A 86 -25.42 15.49 -14.41
N ASP A 87 -26.34 15.04 -13.56
CA ASP A 87 -27.76 15.13 -13.85
C ASP A 87 -28.34 16.49 -13.41
N SER A 88 -29.29 17.01 -14.20
CA SER A 88 -30.02 18.25 -13.90
C SER A 88 -30.90 18.12 -12.64
N GLU A 89 -31.27 19.23 -12.01
CA GLU A 89 -32.02 19.27 -10.73
C GLU A 89 -33.39 18.57 -10.71
N ASN A 90 -33.85 17.95 -11.80
CA ASN A 90 -35.15 17.26 -11.89
C ASN A 90 -35.05 15.94 -12.70
N VAL A 91 -34.18 15.02 -12.30
CA VAL A 91 -34.14 13.65 -12.86
C VAL A 91 -34.73 12.61 -11.91
N ASP A 92 -35.60 11.77 -12.46
CA ASP A 92 -36.05 10.55 -11.81
C ASP A 92 -35.16 9.37 -12.24
N TYR A 93 -34.27 8.94 -11.35
CA TYR A 93 -33.44 7.76 -11.62
C TYR A 93 -34.31 6.50 -11.66
N ILE A 94 -34.28 5.78 -12.79
CA ILE A 94 -34.82 4.41 -12.87
C ILE A 94 -33.93 3.43 -12.09
N ARG A 95 -32.60 3.65 -12.15
CA ARG A 95 -31.59 2.87 -11.42
C ARG A 95 -30.32 3.70 -11.24
N ARG A 96 -29.70 3.63 -10.06
CA ARG A 96 -28.45 4.32 -9.72
C ARG A 96 -27.54 3.39 -8.93
N GLU A 97 -26.44 2.96 -9.56
CA GLU A 97 -25.52 1.96 -8.99
C GLU A 97 -24.13 2.52 -8.71
N ARG A 98 -23.77 3.65 -9.36
CA ARG A 98 -22.49 4.30 -9.15
C ARG A 98 -22.55 5.16 -7.87
N PRO A 99 -21.59 5.02 -6.94
CA PRO A 99 -21.49 5.91 -5.78
C PRO A 99 -21.16 7.33 -6.23
N MET A 100 -21.60 8.32 -5.45
CA MET A 100 -21.47 9.75 -5.75
C MET A 100 -21.12 10.53 -4.47
N GLY A 101 -20.64 11.76 -4.64
CA GLY A 101 -20.14 12.59 -3.56
C GLY A 101 -18.64 12.43 -3.32
N LYS A 102 -18.19 12.92 -2.17
CA LYS A 102 -16.79 12.92 -1.75
C LYS A 102 -16.35 11.54 -1.32
N PHE A 103 -15.13 11.18 -1.67
CA PHE A 103 -14.48 9.97 -1.16
C PHE A 103 -13.11 10.31 -0.58
N THR A 104 -12.67 9.48 0.37
CA THR A 104 -11.33 9.52 0.93
C THR A 104 -10.91 8.09 1.22
N ARG A 105 -9.77 7.70 0.68
CA ARG A 105 -9.16 6.40 0.93
C ARG A 105 -7.77 6.63 1.50
N THR A 106 -7.55 6.14 2.70
CA THR A 106 -6.27 6.19 3.38
C THR A 106 -5.71 4.78 3.43
N LEU A 107 -4.44 4.62 3.09
CA LEU A 107 -3.71 3.36 3.14
C LEU A 107 -2.47 3.56 3.98
N ASP A 108 -2.35 2.77 5.05
CA ASP A 108 -1.09 2.61 5.77
C ASP A 108 -0.25 1.52 5.09
N LEU A 109 0.91 1.91 4.58
CA LEU A 109 1.79 1.05 3.81
C LEU A 109 2.85 0.40 4.74
N PRO A 110 3.24 -0.86 4.47
CA PRO A 110 4.13 -1.61 5.35
C PRO A 110 5.61 -1.18 5.29
N VAL A 111 5.94 -0.20 4.45
CA VAL A 111 7.32 0.24 4.15
C VAL A 111 7.39 1.74 4.02
N GLU A 112 8.55 2.31 4.38
CA GLU A 112 8.88 3.70 4.07
C GLU A 112 9.18 3.86 2.57
N PHE A 113 8.73 4.95 1.98
CA PHE A 113 8.97 5.31 0.59
C PHE A 113 9.57 6.72 0.48
N GLU A 114 10.18 7.04 -0.66
CA GLU A 114 10.74 8.36 -0.93
C GLU A 114 9.63 9.27 -1.50
N ALA A 115 9.02 10.09 -0.64
CA ALA A 115 7.87 10.92 -0.99
C ALA A 115 8.13 11.85 -2.19
N GLU A 116 9.36 12.35 -2.33
CA GLU A 116 9.78 13.24 -3.42
C GLU A 116 9.87 12.53 -4.78
N ARG A 117 9.83 11.19 -4.80
CA ARG A 117 9.88 10.35 -6.01
C ARG A 117 8.58 9.62 -6.29
N VAL A 118 7.50 9.93 -5.57
CA VAL A 118 6.19 9.35 -5.85
C VAL A 118 5.71 9.86 -7.20
N GLU A 119 5.28 8.93 -8.04
CA GLU A 119 4.71 9.22 -9.35
C GLU A 119 3.26 8.75 -9.40
N ALA A 120 2.41 9.49 -10.10
CA ALA A 120 1.02 9.13 -10.29
C ALA A 120 0.60 9.34 -11.75
N SER A 121 -0.16 8.39 -12.29
CA SER A 121 -0.72 8.46 -13.63
C SER A 121 -2.20 8.08 -13.59
N LEU A 122 -3.01 8.77 -14.39
CA LEU A 122 -4.43 8.45 -14.57
C LEU A 122 -4.65 8.18 -16.06
N GLU A 123 -4.93 6.92 -16.38
CA GLU A 123 -5.14 6.44 -17.74
C GLU A 123 -6.38 5.56 -17.79
N ASN A 124 -7.28 5.81 -18.75
CA ASN A 124 -8.50 5.02 -18.96
C ASN A 124 -9.38 4.87 -17.70
N GLY A 125 -9.35 5.84 -16.80
CA GLY A 125 -10.11 5.78 -15.55
C GLY A 125 -9.47 4.95 -14.44
N VAL A 126 -8.21 4.55 -14.58
CA VAL A 126 -7.43 3.88 -13.54
C VAL A 126 -6.29 4.79 -13.11
N LEU A 127 -6.25 5.11 -11.82
CA LEU A 127 -5.14 5.82 -11.20
C LEU A 127 -4.10 4.79 -10.75
N LEU A 128 -2.85 4.92 -11.20
CA LEU A 128 -1.71 4.18 -10.70
C LEU A 128 -0.77 5.12 -9.96
N VAL A 129 -0.56 4.86 -8.66
CA VAL A 129 0.43 5.53 -7.82
C VAL A 129 1.61 4.60 -7.60
N THR A 130 2.81 5.05 -7.93
CA THR A 130 4.07 4.33 -7.72
C THR A 130 4.84 4.99 -6.59
N LEU A 131 5.12 4.25 -5.52
CA LEU A 131 5.83 4.71 -4.33
C LEU A 131 7.17 3.97 -4.21
N PRO A 132 8.28 4.56 -4.68
CA PRO A 132 9.60 3.95 -4.58
C PRO A 132 10.00 3.76 -3.11
N LYS A 133 10.40 2.54 -2.75
CA LYS A 133 10.83 2.22 -1.39
C LYS A 133 12.09 3.00 -1.04
N SER A 134 12.15 3.49 0.20
CA SER A 134 13.33 4.16 0.73
C SER A 134 14.52 3.21 0.76
N ALA A 135 15.73 3.72 0.47
CA ALA A 135 16.97 2.96 0.65
C ALA A 135 17.10 2.38 2.08
N LYS A 136 16.52 3.03 3.09
CA LYS A 136 16.48 2.55 4.48
C LYS A 136 15.58 1.32 4.68
N ALA A 137 14.59 1.13 3.82
CA ALA A 137 13.67 -0.01 3.85
C ALA A 137 14.27 -1.28 3.23
N THR A 138 15.46 -1.20 2.63
CA THR A 138 16.18 -2.38 2.13
C THR A 138 16.67 -3.23 3.32
N PRO A 139 16.39 -4.56 3.35
CA PRO A 139 16.84 -5.43 4.42
C PRO A 139 18.36 -5.34 4.62
N ARG A 140 18.80 -4.90 5.80
CA ARG A 140 20.23 -4.87 6.16
C ARG A 140 20.65 -6.23 6.71
N ARG A 141 21.72 -6.80 6.16
CA ARG A 141 22.37 -7.98 6.74
C ARG A 141 23.07 -7.57 8.04
N ILE A 142 22.63 -8.16 9.16
CA ILE A 142 23.28 -7.96 10.46
C ILE A 142 24.23 -9.13 10.70
N GLU A 143 25.51 -8.84 10.92
CA GLU A 143 26.49 -9.85 11.35
C GLU A 143 26.37 -10.08 12.86
N VAL A 144 26.20 -11.34 13.26
CA VAL A 144 26.21 -11.74 14.67
C VAL A 144 27.67 -11.79 15.15
N ARG A 145 28.05 -10.87 16.04
CA ARG A 145 29.35 -10.90 16.72
C ARG A 145 29.24 -11.72 18.01
N GLY A 146 30.16 -12.66 18.21
CA GLY A 146 30.25 -13.44 19.44
C GLY A 146 30.66 -12.55 20.62
N GLN A 147 29.94 -12.65 21.73
CA GLN A 147 30.42 -12.10 23.01
C GLN A 147 31.61 -12.94 23.48
N SER A 148 32.82 -12.39 23.39
CA SER A 148 33.97 -12.96 24.09
C SER A 148 33.77 -12.73 25.59
N ASN A 149 33.41 -13.78 26.32
CA ASN A 149 33.36 -13.77 27.78
C ASN A 149 34.81 -13.81 28.30
N PRO A 150 35.32 -12.77 29.00
CA PRO A 150 36.72 -12.74 29.45
C PRO A 150 37.01 -13.61 30.69
N ALA A 151 36.09 -14.49 31.11
CA ALA A 151 36.20 -15.24 32.37
C ALA A 151 37.17 -16.45 32.37
N GLY A 152 38.12 -16.53 31.43
CA GLY A 152 39.07 -17.65 31.32
C GLY A 152 40.52 -17.37 31.73
N ALA A 153 40.89 -16.13 32.07
CA ALA A 153 42.29 -15.73 32.20
C ALA A 153 42.86 -15.69 33.65
N ALA A 154 42.26 -16.41 34.59
CA ALA A 154 42.74 -16.47 35.98
C ALA A 154 42.84 -17.90 36.51
N ALA A 155 43.71 -18.71 35.90
CA ALA A 155 44.18 -19.98 36.49
C ALA A 155 45.52 -20.37 35.88
N GLN A 156 46.59 -19.70 36.30
CA GLN A 156 47.99 -20.18 36.28
C GLN A 156 48.89 -19.13 36.93
N ALA A 157 49.09 -19.26 38.25
CA ALA A 157 50.26 -18.79 39.00
C ALA A 157 50.36 -19.62 40.28
#